data_AF-A0ABD5DVE5-F1
#
_entry.id   AF-A0ABD5DVE5-F1
#
_cell.length_a   1.000
_cell.length_b   1.000
_cell.length_c   1.000
_cell.angle_alpha   90.00
_cell.angle_beta   90.00
_cell.angle_gamma   90.00
#
_symmetry.space_group_name_H-M   'P 1'
#
loop_
_entity.id
_entity.type
_entity.pdbx_description
1 polymer ?
#
loop_
_entity_poly.entity_id
_entity_poly.type
_entity_poly.pdbx_seq_one_letter_code
_entity_poly.pdbx_strand_id
1 'polypeptide(L)' 'MDVLITLGTRLLNGWQLSRLSTFEVAARHESFALAADELALTPSAVSHRINQLE' A
#
# COMPACT_ATOMS: atom_id res chain seq x y z
N MET A 1 12.81 16.82 -25.13
CA MET A 1 12.80 15.45 -24.58
C MET A 1 13.22 15.50 -23.10
N ASP A 2 12.54 16.29 -22.26
CA ASP A 2 13.00 16.49 -20.86
C ASP A 2 11.84 16.49 -19.84
N VAL A 3 10.58 16.49 -20.29
CA VAL A 3 9.41 16.53 -19.39
C VAL A 3 9.00 15.13 -18.89
N LEU A 4 9.34 14.07 -19.64
CA LEU A 4 8.97 12.69 -19.28
C LEU A 4 9.75 12.19 -18.04
N ILE A 5 10.93 12.75 -17.79
CA ILE A 5 11.77 12.42 -16.62
C ILE A 5 11.30 13.17 -15.38
N THR A 6 10.77 14.40 -15.52
CA THR A 6 10.21 15.16 -14.40
C THR A 6 8.93 14.54 -13.82
N LEU A 7 8.19 13.76 -14.62
CA LEU A 7 6.93 13.11 -14.20
C LEU A 7 7.09 11.65 -13.78
N GLY A 8 8.17 10.97 -14.20
CA GLY A 8 8.27 9.51 -14.12
C GLY A 8 8.33 8.94 -12.70
N THR A 9 9.05 9.58 -11.77
CA THR A 9 9.26 9.02 -10.43
C THR A 9 9.70 10.10 -9.44
N ARG A 10 8.78 10.82 -8.79
CA ARG A 10 9.05 11.28 -7.42
C ARG A 10 9.11 10.00 -6.58
N LEU A 11 10.31 9.44 -6.46
CA LEU A 11 10.62 8.11 -5.93
C LEU A 11 9.77 7.81 -4.69
N LEU A 12 8.71 7.03 -4.88
CA LEU A 12 7.95 6.50 -3.75
C LEU A 12 8.96 5.68 -2.92
N ASN A 13 9.27 6.14 -1.72
CA ASN A 13 10.24 5.45 -0.87
C ASN A 13 9.72 4.03 -0.59
N GLY A 14 10.61 3.05 -0.30
CA GLY A 14 10.19 1.65 -0.11
C GLY A 14 9.05 1.45 0.90
N TRP A 15 8.94 2.38 1.86
CA TRP A 15 7.84 2.46 2.82
C TRP A 15 6.50 2.92 2.22
N GLN A 16 6.51 3.84 1.25
CA GLN A 16 5.31 4.23 0.50
C GLN A 16 4.82 3.10 -0.40
N LEU A 17 5.73 2.35 -1.04
CA LEU A 17 5.41 1.15 -1.81
C LEU A 17 4.76 0.06 -0.92
N SER A 18 5.30 -0.18 0.28
CA SER A 18 4.73 -1.15 1.23
C SER A 18 3.33 -0.75 1.74
N ARG A 19 3.07 0.55 1.88
CA ARG A 19 1.74 1.06 2.24
C ARG A 19 0.74 0.90 1.11
N LEU A 20 1.14 1.24 -0.12
CA LEU A 20 0.30 1.07 -1.30
C LEU A 20 -0.01 -0.40 -1.57
N SER A 21 0.94 -1.33 -1.34
CA SER A 21 0.67 -2.77 -1.48
C SER A 21 -0.35 -3.25 -0.45
N THR A 22 -0.27 -2.76 0.79
CA THR A 22 -1.24 -3.10 1.83
C THR A 22 -2.65 -2.60 1.46
N PHE A 23 -2.74 -1.39 0.91
CA PHE A 23 -3.98 -0.80 0.43
C PHE A 23 -4.57 -1.56 -0.77
N GLU A 24 -3.75 -1.90 -1.75
CA GLU A 24 -4.16 -2.61 -2.95
C GLU A 24 -4.72 -4.01 -2.62
N VAL A 25 -4.05 -4.77 -1.75
CA VAL A 25 -4.55 -6.07 -1.28
C VAL A 25 -5.84 -5.91 -0.48
N ALA A 26 -5.92 -4.92 0.43
CA ALA A 26 -7.14 -4.66 1.20
C ALA A 26 -8.33 -4.26 0.33
N ALA A 27 -8.11 -3.45 -0.70
CA ALA A 27 -9.13 -3.06 -1.67
C ALA A 27 -9.56 -4.23 -2.56
N ARG A 28 -8.64 -5.12 -2.93
CA ARG A 28 -8.94 -6.31 -3.74
C ARG A 28 -9.83 -7.32 -3.01
N HIS A 29 -9.59 -7.49 -1.71
CA HIS A 29 -10.35 -8.44 -0.88
C HIS A 29 -11.58 -7.82 -0.20
N GLU A 30 -11.69 -6.49 -0.17
CA GLU A 30 -12.69 -5.74 0.59
C GLU A 30 -12.80 -6.17 2.07
N SER A 31 -11.72 -6.77 2.61
CA SER A 31 -11.69 -7.41 3.92
C SER A 31 -10.28 -7.38 4.52
N PHE A 32 -10.14 -6.81 5.71
CA PHE A 32 -8.86 -6.74 6.42
C PHE A 32 -8.36 -8.11 6.88
N ALA A 33 -9.26 -9.06 7.12
CA ALA A 33 -8.87 -10.41 7.53
C ALA A 33 -8.22 -11.19 6.38
N LEU A 34 -8.82 -11.15 5.19
CA LEU A 34 -8.29 -11.81 3.99
C LEU A 34 -7.00 -11.14 3.51
N ALA A 35 -6.93 -9.81 3.55
CA ALA A 35 -5.71 -9.09 3.21
C ALA A 35 -4.57 -9.37 4.20
N ALA A 36 -4.88 -9.56 5.48
CA ALA A 36 -3.90 -9.92 6.49
C ALA A 36 -3.33 -11.33 6.27
N ASP A 37 -4.19 -12.27 5.86
CA ASP A 37 -3.77 -13.64 5.51
C ASP A 37 -2.79 -13.63 4.33
N GLU A 38 -3.10 -12.89 3.25
CA GLU A 38 -2.21 -12.76 2.08
C GLU A 38 -0.88 -12.07 2.40
N LEU A 39 -0.89 -11.07 3.29
CA LEU A 39 0.30 -10.30 3.66
C LEU A 39 1.10 -10.92 4.82
N ALA A 40 0.65 -12.05 5.38
CA ALA A 40 1.19 -12.66 6.60
C ALA A 40 1.27 -11.66 7.78
N LEU A 41 0.20 -10.87 7.95
CA LEU A 41 0.04 -9.87 9.01
C LEU A 41 -1.15 -10.20 9.90
N THR A 42 -1.32 -9.44 10.98
CA THR A 42 -2.58 -9.45 11.73
C THR A 42 -3.58 -8.48 11.10
N PRO A 43 -4.90 -8.73 11.19
CA PRO A 43 -5.93 -7.81 10.69
C PRO A 43 -5.80 -6.39 11.28
N SER A 44 -5.41 -6.30 12.55
CA SER A 44 -5.15 -5.02 13.22
C SER A 44 -3.95 -4.28 12.62
N ALA A 45 -2.90 -4.98 12.18
CA ALA A 45 -1.75 -4.37 11.52
C ALA A 45 -2.11 -3.82 10.12
N VAL A 46 -2.99 -4.53 9.39
CA VAL A 46 -3.54 -4.03 8.11
C VAL A 46 -4.38 -2.77 8.34
N SER A 47 -5.31 -2.81 9.29
CA SER A 47 -6.14 -1.64 9.65
C SER A 47 -5.28 -0.44 10.05
N HIS A 48 -4.24 -0.65 10.87
CA HIS A 48 -3.35 0.42 11.29
C HIS A 48 -2.53 1.03 10.14
N ARG A 49 -2.11 0.22 9.15
CA ARG A 49 -1.40 0.71 7.95
C ARG A 49 -2.31 1.48 7.00
N ILE A 50 -3.58 1.06 6.88
CA ILE A 50 -4.61 1.74 6.08
C ILE A 50 -4.99 3.08 6.73
N ASN A 51 -5.25 3.10 8.03
CA ASN A 51 -5.60 4.31 8.79
C ASN A 51 -4.44 5.33 8.86
N GLN A 52 -3.23 4.91 8.50
CA GLN A 52 -2.04 5.74 8.37
C GLN A 52 -1.86 6.34 6.96
N LEU A 53 -2.75 5.98 6.01
CA LEU A 53 -2.86 6.55 4.66
C LEU A 53 -3.96 7.63 4.55
N GLU A 54 -4.92 7.67 5.49
CA GLU A 54 -5.81 8.84 5.73
C GLU A 54 -5.05 9.98 6.41
#